data_AF-A0A103XBY4-F1
#
_entry.id   AF-A0A103XBY4-F1
#
_cell.length_a   1.000
_cell.length_b   1.000
_cell.length_c   1.000
_cell.angle_alpha   90.00
_cell.angle_beta   90.00
_cell.angle_gamma   90.00
#
_symmetry.space_group_name_H-M   'P 1'
#
loop_
_entity.id
_entity.type
_entity.pdbx_description
1 polymer ?
#
loop_
_entity_poly.entity_id
_entity_poly.type
_entity_poly.pdbx_seq_one_letter_code
_entity_poly.pdbx_strand_id
1 'polypeptide(L)'
;KEEDRLRRQYELEGRDLLPVEESEVSDLNVITPDSLFMAKLSKQLQTYIHLWISNNPLWKWIKVMLSNSNAHAEREHKIMSFIRIQRTCPGYNPNTSHVL
;
A
#
# COMPACT_ATOMS: atom_id res chain seq x y z
N LYS A 1 -8.37 -7.85 24.24
CA LYS A 1 -8.79 -7.90 22.82
C LYS A 1 -9.79 -9.04 22.64
N GLU A 2 -10.61 -9.03 21.58
CA GLU A 2 -11.60 -10.09 21.34
C GLU A 2 -10.95 -11.48 21.22
N GLU A 3 -9.74 -11.53 20.65
CA GLU A 3 -8.88 -12.71 20.57
C GLU A 3 -8.57 -13.34 21.94
N ASP A 4 -8.25 -12.52 22.95
CA ASP A 4 -7.97 -13.00 24.32
C ASP A 4 -9.22 -13.62 24.97
N ARG A 5 -10.40 -13.07 24.65
CA ARG A 5 -11.68 -13.58 25.15
C ARG A 5 -11.99 -14.95 24.55
N LEU A 6 -11.81 -15.10 23.24
CA LEU A 6 -11.98 -16.35 22.52
C LEU A 6 -10.98 -17.42 22.96
N ARG A 7 -9.70 -17.05 23.16
CA ARG A 7 -8.69 -17.98 23.69
C ARG A 7 -9.05 -18.55 25.06
N ARG A 8 -9.48 -17.70 26.00
CA ARG A 8 -9.95 -18.17 27.32
C ARG A 8 -11.16 -19.10 27.23
N GLN A 9 -12.06 -18.84 26.30
CA GLN A 9 -13.22 -19.70 26.07
C GLN A 9 -12.79 -21.08 25.53
N TYR A 10 -11.85 -21.12 24.58
CA TYR A 10 -11.34 -22.37 24.02
C TYR A 10 -10.50 -23.19 25.02
N GLU A 11 -9.77 -22.52 25.92
CA GLU A 11 -9.10 -23.17 27.07
C GLU A 11 -10.11 -23.85 28.00
N LEU A 12 -11.21 -23.16 28.32
CA LEU A 12 -12.30 -23.72 29.15
C LEU A 12 -13.03 -24.87 28.46
N GLU A 13 -13.13 -24.84 27.12
CA GLU A 13 -13.70 -25.92 26.30
C GLU A 13 -12.71 -27.08 26.05
N GLY A 14 -11.46 -27.00 26.53
CA GLY A 14 -10.46 -28.05 26.40
C GLY A 14 -9.97 -28.28 24.96
N ARG A 15 -10.06 -27.27 24.09
CA ARG A 15 -9.53 -27.36 22.72
C ARG A 15 -8.06 -26.95 22.68
N ASP A 16 -7.29 -27.60 21.81
CA ASP A 16 -5.90 -27.21 21.57
C ASP A 16 -5.82 -25.81 20.94
N LEU A 17 -5.01 -24.95 21.56
CA LEU A 17 -4.70 -23.62 21.04
C LEU A 17 -3.42 -23.64 20.22
N LEU A 18 -3.46 -23.01 19.05
CA LEU A 18 -2.25 -22.68 18.31
C LEU A 18 -1.43 -21.63 19.09
N PRO A 19 -0.09 -21.70 19.03
CA PRO A 19 0.79 -20.70 19.62
C PRO A 19 0.39 -19.28 19.19
N VAL A 20 0.54 -18.32 20.10
CA VAL A 20 0.39 -16.90 19.74
C VAL A 20 1.56 -16.54 18.83
N GLU A 21 1.31 -16.41 17.54
CA GLU A 21 2.26 -15.77 16.64
C GLU A 21 2.11 -14.26 16.76
N GLU A 22 3.13 -13.60 17.32
CA GLU A 22 3.26 -12.16 17.21
C GLU A 22 3.61 -11.81 15.77
N SER A 23 2.64 -11.23 15.05
CA SER A 23 2.86 -10.73 13.71
C SER A 23 3.49 -9.33 13.78
N GLU A 24 4.51 -9.07 12.94
CA GLU A 24 5.06 -7.72 12.75
C GLU A 24 3.99 -6.69 12.32
N VAL A 25 2.84 -7.17 11.83
CA VAL A 25 1.71 -6.37 11.35
C VAL A 25 0.58 -6.22 12.38
N SER A 26 0.73 -6.82 13.57
CA SER A 26 -0.26 -6.73 14.66
C SER A 26 -0.36 -5.33 15.27
N ASP A 27 0.63 -4.47 15.06
CA ASP A 27 0.56 -3.05 15.43
C ASP A 27 -0.16 -2.26 14.34
N LEU A 28 -1.30 -1.65 14.68
CA LEU A 28 -2.07 -0.82 13.75
C LEU A 28 -1.29 0.42 13.29
N ASN A 29 -0.31 0.88 14.07
CA ASN A 29 0.55 2.01 13.71
C ASN A 29 1.64 1.63 12.71
N VAL A 30 1.77 0.35 12.33
CA VAL A 30 2.76 -0.11 11.36
C VAL A 30 2.56 0.54 9.98
N ILE A 31 1.33 0.97 9.66
CA ILE A 31 0.94 1.66 8.41
C ILE A 31 1.05 3.18 8.58
N THR A 32 2.15 3.64 9.18
CA THR A 32 2.48 5.07 9.28
C THR A 32 3.74 5.39 8.48
N PRO A 33 3.88 6.63 7.97
CA PRO A 33 5.14 7.08 7.39
C PRO A 33 6.32 6.79 8.33
N ASP A 34 7.49 6.56 7.76
CA ASP A 34 8.74 6.30 8.49
C ASP A 34 8.83 4.98 9.26
N SER A 35 7.80 4.13 9.23
CA SER A 35 7.91 2.77 9.75
C SER A 35 8.84 1.90 8.87
N LEU A 36 9.59 0.99 9.51
CA LEU A 36 10.42 0.01 8.79
C LEU A 36 9.59 -0.83 7.81
N PHE A 37 8.35 -1.12 8.17
CA PHE A 37 7.40 -1.82 7.31
C PHE A 37 7.10 -1.02 6.04
N MET A 38 6.80 0.28 6.15
CA MET A 38 6.52 1.12 4.97
C MET A 38 7.75 1.26 4.06
N ALA A 39 8.96 1.27 4.62
CA ALA A 39 10.20 1.22 3.85
C ALA A 39 10.37 -0.12 3.09
N LYS A 40 10.15 -1.25 3.77
CA LYS A 40 10.15 -2.59 3.16
C LYS A 40 9.08 -2.68 2.05
N LEU A 41 7.87 -2.22 2.33
CA LEU A 41 6.74 -2.21 1.39
C LEU A 41 7.06 -1.40 0.13
N SER A 42 7.61 -0.19 0.30
CA SER A 42 8.01 0.64 -0.84
C SER A 42 9.02 -0.06 -1.75
N LYS A 43 10.04 -0.71 -1.16
CA LYS A 43 11.03 -1.48 -1.93
C LYS A 43 10.41 -2.66 -2.67
N GLN A 44 9.48 -3.37 -2.04
CA GLN A 44 8.78 -4.48 -2.67
C GLN A 44 7.87 -4.01 -3.81
N LEU A 45 7.15 -2.90 -3.65
CA LEU A 45 6.33 -2.30 -4.71
C LEU A 45 7.15 -1.87 -5.92
N GLN A 46 8.32 -1.26 -5.70
CA GLN A 46 9.24 -0.91 -6.79
C GLN A 46 9.68 -2.16 -7.57
N THR A 47 10.07 -3.20 -6.85
CA THR A 47 10.49 -4.49 -7.44
C THR A 47 9.34 -5.11 -8.24
N TYR A 48 8.13 -5.10 -7.69
CA TYR A 48 6.93 -5.60 -8.34
C TYR A 48 6.63 -4.84 -9.64
N ILE A 49 6.65 -3.50 -9.62
CA ILE A 49 6.42 -2.67 -10.81
C ILE A 49 7.47 -2.99 -11.89
N HIS A 50 8.75 -3.08 -11.51
CA HIS A 50 9.82 -3.42 -12.45
C HIS A 50 9.63 -4.80 -13.08
N LEU A 51 9.27 -5.80 -12.28
CA LEU A 51 8.97 -7.15 -12.76
C LEU A 51 7.79 -7.13 -13.74
N TRP A 52 6.74 -6.38 -13.42
CA TRP A 52 5.55 -6.28 -14.25
C TRP A 52 5.81 -5.61 -15.59
N ILE A 53 6.51 -4.47 -15.60
CA ILE A 53 6.87 -3.76 -16.84
C ILE A 53 7.75 -4.63 -17.74
N SER A 54 8.67 -5.40 -17.14
CA SER A 54 9.58 -6.28 -17.89
C SER A 54 8.86 -7.46 -18.51
N ASN A 55 7.93 -8.08 -17.77
CA ASN A 55 7.32 -9.35 -18.17
C ASN A 55 6.01 -9.18 -18.94
N ASN A 56 5.28 -8.08 -18.77
CA ASN A 56 3.95 -7.90 -19.34
C ASN A 56 3.98 -6.92 -20.53
N PRO A 57 3.73 -7.39 -21.77
CA PRO A 57 3.72 -6.53 -22.95
C PRO A 57 2.70 -5.39 -22.88
N LEU A 58 1.57 -5.61 -22.18
CA LEU A 58 0.51 -4.60 -21.99
C LEU A 58 0.99 -3.39 -21.19
N TRP A 59 2.01 -3.55 -20.35
CA TRP A 59 2.55 -2.49 -19.50
C TRP A 59 3.63 -1.66 -20.20
N LYS A 60 4.10 -2.08 -21.40
CA LYS A 60 5.15 -1.37 -22.15
C LYS A 60 4.78 0.07 -22.50
N TRP A 61 3.49 0.34 -22.67
CA TRP A 61 2.97 1.67 -23.04
C TRP A 61 2.37 2.42 -21.86
N ILE A 62 2.42 1.86 -20.65
CA ILE A 62 1.86 2.45 -19.44
C ILE A 62 2.98 3.15 -18.67
N LYS A 63 2.78 4.44 -18.37
CA LYS A 63 3.67 5.18 -17.47
C LYS A 63 3.20 4.97 -16.03
N VAL A 64 4.00 4.24 -15.25
CA VAL A 64 3.74 4.00 -13.82
C VAL A 64 4.52 5.00 -12.99
N MET A 65 3.87 5.61 -11.99
CA MET A 65 4.49 6.53 -11.03
C MET A 65 4.18 6.06 -9.61
N LEU A 66 5.22 5.90 -8.79
CA LEU A 66 5.11 5.48 -7.40
C LEU A 66 5.41 6.65 -6.47
N SER A 67 4.46 7.01 -5.60
CA SER A 67 4.66 8.01 -4.54
C SER A 67 4.74 7.31 -3.19
N ASN A 68 5.93 7.29 -2.60
CA ASN A 68 6.20 6.62 -1.32
C ASN A 68 5.66 7.42 -0.12
N SER A 69 5.64 6.77 1.05
CA SER A 69 5.24 7.37 2.32
C SER A 69 6.09 8.57 2.75
N ASN A 70 7.33 8.67 2.26
CA ASN A 70 8.24 9.78 2.55
C ASN A 70 7.82 11.11 1.89
N ALA A 71 6.92 11.09 0.89
CA ALA A 71 6.44 12.32 0.29
C ALA A 71 5.46 13.02 1.23
N HIS A 72 5.64 14.32 1.44
CA HIS A 72 4.75 15.14 2.26
C HIS A 72 3.34 15.18 1.62
N ALA A 73 2.30 15.27 2.46
CA ALA A 73 0.86 15.24 2.12
C ALA A 73 0.18 13.85 1.99
N GLU A 74 -1.12 13.84 2.28
CA GLU A 74 -1.99 12.67 2.18
C GLU A 74 -2.14 12.18 0.74
N ARG A 75 -2.48 10.88 0.59
CA ARG A 75 -2.59 10.22 -0.71
C ARG A 75 -3.55 10.94 -1.67
N GLU A 76 -4.68 11.42 -1.16
CA GLU A 76 -5.73 12.05 -1.98
C GLU A 76 -5.28 13.40 -2.52
N HIS A 77 -4.62 14.19 -1.65
CA HIS A 77 -4.02 15.45 -2.04
C HIS A 77 -2.89 15.29 -3.05
N LYS A 78 -2.10 14.21 -2.97
CA LYS A 78 -1.06 13.90 -3.96
C LYS A 78 -1.65 13.62 -5.35
N ILE A 79 -2.69 12.79 -5.43
CA ILE A 79 -3.33 12.45 -6.72
C ILE A 79 -4.00 13.70 -7.31
N MET A 80 -4.74 14.45 -6.50
CA MET A 80 -5.37 15.69 -6.98
C MET A 80 -4.35 16.74 -7.44
N SER A 81 -3.25 16.90 -6.70
CA SER A 81 -2.16 17.82 -7.08
C SER A 81 -1.53 17.41 -8.40
N PHE A 82 -1.26 16.11 -8.59
CA PHE A 82 -0.75 15.58 -9.84
C PHE A 82 -1.69 15.88 -11.03
N ILE A 83 -2.99 15.60 -10.90
CA ILE A 83 -3.98 15.89 -11.95
C ILE A 83 -4.01 17.39 -12.26
N ARG A 84 -3.98 18.25 -11.24
CA ARG A 84 -4.02 19.71 -11.42
C ARG A 84 -2.80 20.21 -12.18
N ILE A 85 -1.60 19.74 -11.82
CA ILE A 85 -0.35 20.10 -12.50
C ILE A 85 -0.37 19.58 -13.94
N GLN A 86 -0.77 18.32 -14.15
CA GLN A 86 -0.83 17.70 -15.48
C GLN A 86 -1.72 18.49 -16.44
N ARG A 87 -2.86 19.01 -15.98
CA ARG A 87 -3.78 19.85 -16.77
C ARG A 87 -3.19 21.19 -17.22
N THR A 88 -2.17 21.69 -16.52
CA THR A 88 -1.47 22.94 -16.88
C THR A 88 -0.30 22.70 -17.84
N CYS A 89 0.14 21.46 -18.01
CA CYS A 89 1.28 21.15 -18.86
C CYS A 89 0.92 21.29 -20.35
N PRO A 90 1.83 21.85 -21.17
CA PRO A 90 1.65 21.88 -22.62
C PRO A 90 1.57 20.46 -23.17
N GLY A 91 0.61 20.21 -24.07
CA GLY A 91 0.37 18.89 -24.65
C GLY A 91 -0.54 17.97 -23.82
N TYR A 92 -1.13 18.46 -22.72
CA TYR A 92 -2.16 17.70 -22.00
C TYR A 92 -3.41 17.47 -22.85
N ASN A 93 -3.89 16.22 -22.87
CA ASN A 93 -5.15 15.87 -23.52
C ASN A 93 -6.34 16.18 -22.58
N PRO A 94 -7.22 17.14 -22.91
CA PRO A 94 -8.38 17.48 -22.07
C PRO A 94 -9.40 16.34 -21.93
N ASN A 95 -9.40 15.37 -22.85
CA ASN A 95 -10.28 14.21 -22.83
C ASN A 95 -9.72 13.02 -22.04
N THR A 96 -8.64 13.22 -21.27
CA THR A 96 -8.09 12.17 -20.39
C THR A 96 -9.12 11.82 -19.32
N SER A 97 -9.56 10.56 -19.30
CA SER A 97 -10.44 10.02 -18.25
C SER A 97 -9.62 9.58 -17.04
N HIS A 98 -10.07 9.96 -15.84
CA HIS A 98 -9.40 9.66 -14.58
C HIS A 98 -10.26 8.70 -13.75
N VAL A 99 -9.65 7.63 -13.24
CA VAL A 99 -10.27 6.67 -12.31
C VAL A 99 -9.48 6.71 -11.00
N LEU A 100 -10.18 6.85 -9.88
CA LEU A 100 -9.63 6.94 -8.52
C LEU A 100 -10.04 5.73 -7.70
#